data_AF-R9WKL4-F1
#
_entry.id   AF-R9WKL4-F1
#
_cell.length_a   1.000
_cell.length_b   1.000
_cell.length_c   1.000
_cell.angle_alpha   90.00
_cell.angle_beta   90.00
_cell.angle_gamma   90.00
#
_symmetry.space_group_name_H-M   'P 1'
#
loop_
_entity.id
_entity.type
_entity.pdbx_description
1 polymer ?
#
loop_
_entity_poly.entity_id
_entity_poly.type
_entity_poly.pdbx_seq_one_letter_code
_entity_poly.pdbx_strand_id
1 'polypeptide(L)'
;MFINVEKKAQKLFNTYQKATSKEHMAMVLANPLFSWHATYYTAKRKKNLIFLNDATTMAIVLFDVNAKNKQTIKERFEKQLAIIWQELGLPTDSLADYLATGGDWQIGKTIHPLQIKTITNFYQDVIKPQAKNLVNEVDLAKSLVKKVQQKGRIYVGEDETVRIIEMAQPFSIKHVNLEELYLKEITNKLRRLSQVDGEKLTADGVDNAIQQIQDANNRLLDLFLADAKHNYSTKTIRRYRDNLQFYLNEWVAYRLSTIFNLDIQTSVDELEFHGVGKTERTNIKASLQKLAKYLKDQDILSDNEYDDILVYTQKAPVDLGEEYGDEDDDQVIEDFLASLFSESEKLPVVFDPQTDKMLDEYLKSFIALYGLISAQQAYQIIHSQNPAIDKERFDQYIQNKFDEITT
;
A
#
# COMPACT_ATOMS: atom_id res chain seq x y z
N MET A 1 6.26 -25.61 -5.79
CA MET A 1 5.60 -25.29 -7.08
C MET A 1 4.26 -24.63 -6.77
N PHE A 2 3.86 -23.61 -7.53
CA PHE A 2 2.67 -22.82 -7.21
C PHE A 2 1.45 -23.31 -8.01
N ILE A 3 0.38 -23.70 -7.32
CA ILE A 3 -0.84 -24.24 -7.94
C ILE A 3 -2.02 -23.32 -7.61
N ASN A 4 -2.46 -22.54 -8.59
CA ASN A 4 -3.50 -21.51 -8.46
C ASN A 4 -4.89 -22.10 -8.75
N VAL A 5 -5.62 -22.46 -7.69
CA VAL A 5 -6.84 -23.28 -7.81
C VAL A 5 -8.11 -22.44 -7.85
N GLU A 6 -8.93 -22.67 -8.88
CA GLU A 6 -10.24 -22.02 -9.02
C GLU A 6 -11.18 -22.39 -7.86
N LYS A 7 -12.00 -21.43 -7.40
CA LYS A 7 -12.90 -21.58 -6.24
C LYS A 7 -13.70 -22.90 -6.24
N LYS A 8 -14.16 -23.37 -7.41
CA LYS A 8 -14.87 -24.66 -7.54
C LYS A 8 -13.99 -25.88 -7.26
N ALA A 9 -12.73 -25.84 -7.68
CA ALA A 9 -11.76 -26.93 -7.59
C ALA A 9 -11.05 -27.04 -6.22
N GLN A 10 -11.05 -25.98 -5.39
CA GLN A 10 -10.34 -25.93 -4.10
C GLN A 10 -10.62 -27.12 -3.15
N LYS A 11 -11.84 -27.69 -3.18
CA LYS A 11 -12.18 -28.88 -2.37
C LYS A 11 -11.40 -30.15 -2.74
N LEU A 12 -10.82 -30.23 -3.95
CA LEU A 12 -9.98 -31.34 -4.39
C LEU A 12 -8.55 -31.24 -3.85
N PHE A 13 -8.07 -30.03 -3.54
CA PHE A 13 -6.70 -29.77 -3.08
C PHE A 13 -6.60 -29.54 -1.57
N ASN A 14 -7.64 -29.91 -0.80
CA ASN A 14 -7.73 -29.57 0.62
C ASN A 14 -6.73 -30.31 1.53
N THR A 15 -5.94 -31.23 0.99
CA THR A 15 -4.88 -32.02 1.65
C THR A 15 -3.48 -31.44 1.48
N TYR A 16 -3.30 -30.42 0.63
CA TYR A 16 -2.01 -29.80 0.36
C TYR A 16 -1.84 -28.49 1.15
N GLN A 17 -0.60 -28.00 1.28
CA GLN A 17 -0.30 -26.74 1.97
C GLN A 17 -1.00 -25.57 1.26
N LYS A 18 -1.85 -24.84 1.98
CA LYS A 18 -2.48 -23.63 1.46
C LYS A 18 -1.54 -22.45 1.60
N ALA A 19 -1.40 -21.69 0.54
CA ALA A 19 -0.76 -20.39 0.55
C ALA A 19 -1.86 -19.32 0.39
N THR A 20 -1.96 -18.42 1.37
CA THR A 20 -3.11 -17.49 1.48
C THR A 20 -2.70 -16.02 1.62
N SER A 21 -1.42 -15.70 1.49
CA SER A 21 -0.85 -14.36 1.63
C SER A 21 -0.65 -13.65 0.28
N LYS A 22 -0.50 -12.32 0.32
CA LYS A 22 -0.06 -11.50 -0.83
C LYS A 22 1.30 -11.96 -1.39
N GLU A 23 2.11 -12.55 -0.53
CA GLU A 23 3.46 -13.06 -0.79
C GLU A 23 3.44 -14.18 -1.84
N HIS A 24 2.49 -15.11 -1.74
CA HIS A 24 2.30 -16.16 -2.74
C HIS A 24 1.92 -15.57 -4.11
N MET A 25 1.18 -14.46 -4.14
CA MET A 25 0.84 -13.76 -5.38
C MET A 25 2.09 -13.17 -6.03
N ALA A 26 2.94 -12.50 -5.24
CA ALA A 26 4.19 -11.93 -5.70
C ALA A 26 5.16 -13.02 -6.20
N MET A 27 5.31 -14.10 -5.44
CA MET A 27 6.13 -15.25 -5.81
C MET A 27 5.63 -15.93 -7.09
N VAL A 28 4.30 -16.06 -7.29
CA VAL A 28 3.75 -16.55 -8.56
C VAL A 28 4.09 -15.62 -9.72
N LEU A 29 3.85 -14.31 -9.59
CA LEU A 29 4.05 -13.35 -10.67
C LEU A 29 5.53 -13.23 -11.08
N ALA A 30 6.46 -13.39 -10.13
CA ALA A 30 7.89 -13.44 -10.40
C ALA A 30 8.35 -14.77 -11.06
N ASN A 31 7.57 -15.85 -10.92
CA ASN A 31 7.94 -17.21 -11.31
C ASN A 31 6.87 -17.92 -12.16
N PRO A 32 6.45 -17.34 -13.31
CA PRO A 32 5.34 -17.88 -14.10
C PRO A 32 5.61 -19.30 -14.64
N LEU A 33 6.89 -19.70 -14.82
CA LEU A 33 7.25 -21.05 -15.25
C LEU A 33 6.90 -22.12 -14.20
N PHE A 34 7.01 -21.78 -12.91
CA PHE A 34 6.67 -22.66 -11.78
C PHE A 34 5.21 -22.50 -11.30
N SER A 35 4.41 -21.73 -12.04
CA SER A 35 3.02 -21.41 -11.72
C SER A 35 2.05 -22.12 -12.66
N TRP A 36 1.06 -22.78 -12.07
CA TRP A 36 0.06 -23.57 -12.79
C TRP A 36 -1.35 -23.24 -12.32
N HIS A 37 -2.22 -22.90 -13.26
CA HIS A 37 -3.64 -22.68 -13.00
C HIS A 37 -4.44 -23.97 -13.09
N ALA A 38 -5.14 -24.31 -12.00
CA ALA A 38 -5.89 -25.56 -11.88
C ALA A 38 -7.41 -25.35 -11.80
N THR A 39 -8.14 -26.05 -12.66
CA THR A 39 -9.62 -26.15 -12.61
C THR A 39 -10.07 -27.59 -12.87
N TYR A 40 -11.36 -27.86 -12.71
CA TYR A 40 -11.96 -29.10 -13.24
C TYR A 40 -13.18 -28.81 -14.12
N TYR A 41 -13.44 -29.75 -15.03
CA TYR A 41 -14.72 -29.92 -15.71
C TYR A 41 -15.36 -31.26 -15.33
N THR A 42 -16.67 -31.39 -15.57
CA THR A 42 -17.38 -32.66 -15.32
C THR A 42 -17.78 -33.28 -16.65
N ALA A 43 -17.30 -34.50 -16.93
CA ALA A 43 -17.71 -35.30 -18.08
C ALA A 43 -18.10 -36.70 -17.61
N LYS A 44 -19.21 -37.26 -18.14
CA LYS A 44 -19.75 -38.58 -17.73
C LYS A 44 -19.84 -38.74 -16.20
N ARG A 45 -20.28 -37.67 -15.48
CA ARG A 45 -20.34 -37.53 -14.00
C ARG A 45 -19.00 -37.59 -13.25
N LYS A 46 -17.87 -37.74 -13.93
CA LYS A 46 -16.51 -37.71 -13.36
C LYS A 46 -15.92 -36.30 -13.45
N LYS A 47 -15.16 -35.88 -12.43
CA LYS A 47 -14.42 -34.61 -12.48
C LYS A 47 -13.07 -34.86 -13.13
N ASN A 48 -12.76 -34.09 -14.15
CA ASN A 48 -11.50 -34.14 -14.87
C ASN A 48 -10.77 -32.82 -14.62
N LEU A 49 -9.59 -32.90 -14.04
CA LEU A 49 -8.78 -31.77 -13.60
C LEU A 49 -7.86 -31.35 -14.76
N ILE A 50 -7.74 -30.03 -14.98
CA ILE A 50 -6.88 -29.42 -15.99
C ILE A 50 -5.94 -28.48 -15.27
N PHE A 51 -4.66 -28.54 -15.63
CA PHE A 51 -3.64 -27.57 -15.26
C PHE A 51 -3.12 -26.91 -16.54
N LEU A 52 -2.99 -25.59 -16.55
CA LEU A 52 -2.29 -24.82 -17.57
C LEU A 52 -1.09 -24.11 -16.93
N ASN A 53 0.06 -24.09 -17.59
CA ASN A 53 1.23 -23.33 -17.13
C ASN A 53 1.07 -21.84 -17.43
N ASP A 54 1.65 -20.95 -16.61
CA ASP A 54 1.52 -19.51 -16.81
C ASP A 54 2.59 -18.89 -17.73
N ALA A 55 3.70 -19.57 -17.98
CA ALA A 55 4.75 -19.12 -18.92
C ALA A 55 4.69 -19.78 -20.30
N THR A 56 4.09 -20.97 -20.41
CA THR A 56 4.16 -21.83 -21.61
C THR A 56 2.79 -22.33 -22.07
N THR A 57 2.77 -23.02 -23.20
CA THR A 57 1.55 -23.67 -23.74
C THR A 57 1.21 -25.00 -23.03
N MET A 58 1.99 -25.40 -22.02
CA MET A 58 1.85 -26.71 -21.39
C MET A 58 0.49 -26.87 -20.69
N ALA A 59 -0.17 -27.99 -21.01
CA ALA A 59 -1.45 -28.38 -20.43
C ALA A 59 -1.39 -29.83 -19.92
N ILE A 60 -1.74 -30.05 -18.65
CA ILE A 60 -1.80 -31.38 -18.02
C ILE A 60 -3.25 -31.70 -17.66
N VAL A 61 -3.73 -32.90 -17.97
CA VAL A 61 -5.11 -33.32 -17.70
C VAL A 61 -5.14 -34.64 -16.93
N LEU A 62 -5.89 -34.67 -15.83
CA LEU A 62 -6.13 -35.86 -15.01
C LEU A 62 -7.61 -36.21 -15.00
N PHE A 63 -7.99 -37.40 -15.44
CA PHE A 63 -9.38 -37.87 -15.42
C PHE A 63 -9.78 -38.45 -14.06
N ASP A 64 -11.09 -38.44 -13.79
CA ASP A 64 -11.70 -39.08 -12.62
C ASP A 64 -11.08 -38.71 -11.27
N VAL A 65 -10.83 -37.43 -11.04
CA VAL A 65 -10.35 -36.92 -9.75
C VAL A 65 -11.53 -36.87 -8.76
N ASN A 66 -11.47 -37.71 -7.74
CA ASN A 66 -12.54 -37.93 -6.77
C ASN A 66 -11.98 -38.06 -5.35
N ALA A 67 -12.85 -38.28 -4.36
CA ALA A 67 -12.46 -38.29 -2.95
C ALA A 67 -11.43 -39.38 -2.60
N LYS A 68 -11.34 -40.48 -3.37
CA LYS A 68 -10.42 -41.60 -3.12
C LYS A 68 -9.01 -41.36 -3.65
N ASN A 69 -8.86 -40.63 -4.75
CA ASN A 69 -7.57 -40.45 -5.44
C ASN A 69 -7.06 -38.99 -5.44
N LYS A 70 -7.75 -38.06 -4.77
CA LYS A 70 -7.28 -36.67 -4.64
C LYS A 70 -5.91 -36.52 -3.95
N GLN A 71 -5.49 -37.51 -3.16
CA GLN A 71 -4.17 -37.52 -2.51
C GLN A 71 -3.03 -37.77 -3.51
N THR A 72 -3.29 -38.48 -4.62
CA THR A 72 -2.30 -38.81 -5.65
C THR A 72 -2.29 -37.81 -6.82
N ILE A 73 -2.92 -36.63 -6.67
CA ILE A 73 -2.95 -35.61 -7.74
C ILE A 73 -1.53 -35.15 -8.11
N LYS A 74 -0.65 -34.91 -7.12
CA LYS A 74 0.77 -34.53 -7.35
C LYS A 74 1.50 -35.57 -8.20
N GLU A 75 1.51 -36.83 -7.73
CA GLU A 75 2.15 -37.96 -8.44
C GLU A 75 1.59 -38.15 -9.87
N ARG A 76 0.26 -38.05 -10.04
CA ARG A 76 -0.37 -38.18 -11.36
C ARG A 76 -0.03 -37.01 -12.29
N PHE A 77 0.05 -35.79 -11.76
CA PHE A 77 0.49 -34.62 -12.50
C PHE A 77 1.94 -34.78 -12.96
N GLU A 78 2.85 -35.18 -12.06
CA GLU A 78 4.27 -35.36 -12.37
C GLU A 78 4.49 -36.44 -13.45
N LYS A 79 3.75 -37.56 -13.38
CA LYS A 79 3.77 -38.60 -14.43
C LYS A 79 3.26 -38.11 -15.78
N GLN A 80 2.16 -37.34 -15.81
CA GLN A 80 1.66 -36.77 -17.07
C GLN A 80 2.60 -35.68 -17.62
N LEU A 81 3.20 -34.87 -16.73
CA LEU A 81 4.20 -33.88 -17.12
C LEU A 81 5.41 -34.56 -17.77
N ALA A 82 5.91 -35.67 -17.22
CA ALA A 82 7.02 -36.42 -17.82
C ALA A 82 6.74 -36.88 -19.26
N ILE A 83 5.52 -37.36 -19.53
CA ILE A 83 5.10 -37.76 -20.88
C ILE A 83 5.10 -36.54 -21.82
N ILE A 84 4.51 -35.42 -21.41
CA ILE A 84 4.46 -34.20 -22.24
C ILE A 84 5.85 -33.58 -22.43
N TRP A 85 6.73 -33.65 -21.44
CA TRP A 85 8.10 -33.15 -21.50
C TRP A 85 8.94 -33.92 -22.54
N GLN A 86 8.84 -35.26 -22.52
CA GLN A 86 9.50 -36.11 -23.50
C GLN A 86 8.98 -35.89 -24.93
N GLU A 87 7.67 -35.66 -25.09
CA GLU A 87 7.05 -35.40 -26.39
C GLU A 87 7.41 -34.03 -26.98
N LEU A 88 7.76 -33.06 -26.13
CA LEU A 88 8.36 -31.78 -26.52
C LEU A 88 9.86 -31.91 -26.85
N GLY A 89 10.45 -33.10 -26.75
CA GLY A 89 11.87 -33.35 -27.03
C GLY A 89 12.82 -32.86 -25.93
N LEU A 90 12.31 -32.46 -24.78
CA LEU A 90 13.10 -31.89 -23.68
C LEU A 90 13.82 -33.00 -22.87
N PRO A 91 15.06 -32.76 -22.39
CA PRO A 91 15.81 -33.75 -21.62
C PRO A 91 15.10 -34.17 -20.32
N THR A 92 15.18 -35.46 -19.98
CA THR A 92 14.62 -36.00 -18.73
C THR A 92 15.31 -35.43 -17.48
N ASP A 93 16.61 -35.16 -17.55
CA ASP A 93 17.36 -34.58 -16.43
C ASP A 93 16.89 -33.15 -16.13
N SER A 94 16.59 -32.37 -17.18
CA SER A 94 15.97 -31.04 -17.06
C SER A 94 14.59 -31.08 -16.38
N LEU A 95 13.79 -32.14 -16.58
CA LEU A 95 12.55 -32.32 -15.83
C LEU A 95 12.81 -32.58 -14.33
N ALA A 96 13.82 -33.38 -13.99
CA ALA A 96 14.18 -33.65 -12.61
C ALA A 96 14.62 -32.37 -11.89
N ASP A 97 15.47 -31.56 -12.53
CA ASP A 97 15.90 -30.25 -12.03
C ASP A 97 14.71 -29.27 -11.90
N TYR A 98 13.81 -29.22 -12.89
CA TYR A 98 12.61 -28.38 -12.83
C TYR A 98 11.68 -28.77 -11.65
N LEU A 99 11.48 -30.06 -11.42
CA LEU A 99 10.67 -30.55 -10.29
C LEU A 99 11.36 -30.30 -8.94
N ALA A 100 12.67 -30.50 -8.86
CA ALA A 100 13.47 -30.25 -7.66
C ALA A 100 13.49 -28.76 -7.29
N THR A 101 13.80 -27.87 -8.25
CA THR A 101 13.75 -26.40 -8.08
C THR A 101 12.33 -25.95 -7.76
N GLY A 102 11.33 -26.54 -8.40
CA GLY A 102 9.93 -26.24 -8.13
C GLY A 102 9.54 -26.53 -6.67
N GLY A 103 9.98 -27.66 -6.12
CA GLY A 103 9.67 -28.06 -4.74
C GLY A 103 8.17 -28.28 -4.47
N ASP A 104 7.81 -28.41 -3.19
CA ASP A 104 6.47 -28.84 -2.78
C ASP A 104 5.32 -27.92 -3.20
N TRP A 105 4.13 -28.51 -3.34
CA TRP A 105 2.94 -27.84 -3.87
C TRP A 105 2.35 -26.86 -2.86
N GLN A 106 2.40 -25.58 -3.20
CA GLN A 106 1.73 -24.49 -2.51
C GLN A 106 0.43 -24.16 -3.25
N ILE A 107 -0.70 -24.33 -2.58
CA ILE A 107 -2.03 -24.14 -3.16
C ILE A 107 -2.54 -22.72 -2.92
N GLY A 108 -2.54 -21.92 -3.98
CA GLY A 108 -3.11 -20.57 -4.01
C GLY A 108 -4.57 -20.53 -4.43
N LYS A 109 -5.18 -19.35 -4.26
CA LYS A 109 -6.44 -18.99 -4.96
C LYS A 109 -6.06 -18.51 -6.37
N THR A 110 -6.92 -18.73 -7.37
CA THR A 110 -6.70 -18.18 -8.72
C THR A 110 -6.48 -16.66 -8.69
N ILE A 111 -5.46 -16.24 -9.44
CA ILE A 111 -4.87 -14.91 -9.32
C ILE A 111 -5.48 -13.90 -10.30
N HIS A 112 -5.72 -14.30 -11.56
CA HIS A 112 -6.16 -13.37 -12.59
C HIS A 112 -7.55 -13.70 -13.18
N PRO A 113 -8.52 -12.77 -13.18
CA PRO A 113 -9.84 -12.98 -13.81
C PRO A 113 -9.76 -13.29 -15.32
N LEU A 114 -8.77 -12.72 -16.03
CA LEU A 114 -8.53 -13.06 -17.44
C LEU A 114 -8.11 -14.53 -17.62
N GLN A 115 -7.28 -15.10 -16.74
CA GLN A 115 -6.90 -16.51 -16.79
C GLN A 115 -8.13 -17.42 -16.57
N ILE A 116 -9.04 -17.06 -15.65
CA ILE A 116 -10.32 -17.77 -15.47
C ILE A 116 -11.13 -17.76 -16.77
N LYS A 117 -11.20 -16.61 -17.45
CA LYS A 117 -11.91 -16.47 -18.74
C LYS A 117 -11.22 -17.29 -19.84
N THR A 118 -9.90 -17.24 -19.96
CA THR A 118 -9.12 -18.07 -20.91
C THR A 118 -9.36 -19.56 -20.65
N ILE A 119 -9.26 -20.03 -19.42
CA ILE A 119 -9.51 -21.43 -19.03
C ILE A 119 -10.96 -21.84 -19.32
N THR A 120 -11.93 -20.95 -19.08
CA THR A 120 -13.35 -21.23 -19.31
C THR A 120 -13.67 -21.31 -20.81
N ASN A 121 -13.15 -20.39 -21.62
CA ASN A 121 -13.27 -20.41 -23.07
C ASN A 121 -12.56 -21.64 -23.64
N PHE A 122 -11.31 -21.86 -23.25
CA PHE A 122 -10.52 -23.03 -23.64
C PHE A 122 -11.23 -24.36 -23.32
N TYR A 123 -11.90 -24.44 -22.15
CA TYR A 123 -12.76 -25.57 -21.84
C TYR A 123 -13.95 -25.68 -22.81
N GLN A 124 -14.67 -24.59 -23.09
CA GLN A 124 -15.86 -24.62 -23.95
C GLN A 124 -15.54 -24.89 -25.43
N ASP A 125 -14.45 -24.29 -25.93
CA ASP A 125 -14.12 -24.20 -27.35
C ASP A 125 -13.15 -25.30 -27.79
N VAL A 126 -12.28 -25.77 -26.89
CA VAL A 126 -11.22 -26.75 -27.21
C VAL A 126 -11.45 -28.11 -26.52
N ILE A 127 -11.77 -28.13 -25.23
CA ILE A 127 -11.88 -29.39 -24.46
C ILE A 127 -13.25 -30.04 -24.64
N LYS A 128 -14.35 -29.29 -24.47
CA LYS A 128 -15.73 -29.81 -24.52
C LYS A 128 -16.11 -30.45 -25.88
N PRO A 129 -15.62 -29.98 -27.05
CA PRO A 129 -15.83 -30.68 -28.32
C PRO A 129 -15.01 -31.98 -28.40
N GLN A 130 -13.76 -31.96 -27.93
CA GLN A 130 -12.84 -33.10 -28.02
C GLN A 130 -13.13 -34.20 -27.00
N ALA A 131 -13.61 -33.85 -25.81
CA ALA A 131 -14.00 -34.79 -24.74
C ALA A 131 -15.25 -35.64 -25.10
N LYS A 132 -15.88 -35.40 -26.26
CA LYS A 132 -16.86 -36.31 -26.84
C LYS A 132 -16.20 -37.52 -27.53
N ASN A 133 -14.99 -37.35 -28.07
CA ASN A 133 -14.35 -38.30 -28.98
C ASN A 133 -13.00 -38.85 -28.47
N LEU A 134 -12.31 -38.16 -27.56
CA LEU A 134 -11.03 -38.61 -26.99
C LEU A 134 -11.24 -39.52 -25.78
N VAL A 135 -10.41 -40.56 -25.68
CA VAL A 135 -10.55 -41.66 -24.70
C VAL A 135 -9.49 -41.60 -23.59
N ASN A 136 -8.35 -40.93 -23.81
CA ASN A 136 -7.17 -40.95 -22.94
C ASN A 136 -6.76 -39.54 -22.45
N GLU A 137 -6.13 -39.48 -21.28
CA GLU A 137 -5.57 -38.27 -20.67
C GLU A 137 -4.45 -37.66 -21.54
N VAL A 138 -3.53 -38.52 -21.99
CA VAL A 138 -2.33 -38.14 -22.75
C VAL A 138 -2.70 -37.47 -24.07
N ASP A 139 -3.59 -38.08 -24.86
CA ASP A 139 -3.96 -37.59 -26.19
C ASP A 139 -4.67 -36.24 -26.11
N LEU A 140 -5.45 -36.02 -25.05
CA LEU A 140 -6.03 -34.71 -24.76
C LEU A 140 -4.94 -33.72 -24.36
N ALA A 141 -4.07 -34.03 -23.38
CA ALA A 141 -2.97 -33.14 -23.00
C ALA A 141 -2.11 -32.71 -24.22
N LYS A 142 -1.72 -33.65 -25.09
CA LYS A 142 -1.05 -33.38 -26.37
C LYS A 142 -1.85 -32.46 -27.29
N SER A 143 -3.15 -32.70 -27.48
CA SER A 143 -3.98 -31.85 -28.35
C SER A 143 -4.21 -30.44 -27.79
N LEU A 144 -4.12 -30.30 -26.46
CA LEU A 144 -4.17 -29.02 -25.78
C LEU A 144 -2.85 -28.25 -25.95
N VAL A 145 -1.69 -28.86 -25.74
CA VAL A 145 -0.37 -28.22 -25.97
C VAL A 145 -0.27 -27.61 -27.38
N LYS A 146 -0.77 -28.31 -28.41
CA LYS A 146 -0.83 -27.83 -29.81
C LYS A 146 -1.79 -26.65 -30.04
N LYS A 147 -2.79 -26.46 -29.18
CA LYS A 147 -3.87 -25.46 -29.33
C LYS A 147 -3.84 -24.32 -28.29
N VAL A 148 -3.12 -24.45 -27.17
CA VAL A 148 -2.92 -23.38 -26.15
C VAL A 148 -1.83 -22.44 -26.64
N GLN A 149 -2.08 -21.76 -27.74
CA GLN A 149 -1.06 -20.89 -28.28
C GLN A 149 -1.19 -19.51 -27.59
N GLN A 150 -0.15 -18.99 -26.88
CA GLN A 150 -0.29 -17.72 -26.12
C GLN A 150 0.94 -16.78 -26.06
N LYS A 151 0.89 -15.67 -26.83
CA LYS A 151 1.86 -14.55 -26.96
C LYS A 151 1.20 -13.18 -26.63
N GLY A 152 0.51 -13.03 -25.52
CA GLY A 152 -0.33 -11.85 -25.26
C GLY A 152 -1.67 -12.30 -24.71
N ARG A 153 -2.84 -12.13 -25.35
CA ARG A 153 -3.24 -11.62 -26.68
C ARG A 153 -2.83 -12.34 -27.98
N ILE A 154 -1.55 -12.45 -28.36
CA ILE A 154 -1.18 -13.23 -29.56
C ILE A 154 -1.06 -14.71 -29.14
N TYR A 155 -0.52 -15.58 -30.00
CA TYR A 155 -0.52 -17.03 -29.87
C TYR A 155 0.88 -17.66 -30.23
N VAL A 156 1.42 -18.67 -29.49
CA VAL A 156 2.70 -19.40 -29.76
C VAL A 156 2.59 -20.91 -29.93
N GLY A 157 3.40 -21.50 -30.82
CA GLY A 157 3.48 -22.95 -31.04
C GLY A 157 4.37 -23.71 -30.06
N GLU A 158 4.47 -25.03 -30.27
CA GLU A 158 5.26 -25.97 -29.44
C GLU A 158 6.73 -25.54 -29.32
N ASP A 159 7.32 -25.05 -30.41
CA ASP A 159 8.72 -24.60 -30.49
C ASP A 159 9.07 -23.48 -29.47
N GLU A 160 8.10 -22.62 -29.13
CA GLU A 160 8.34 -21.56 -28.14
C GLU A 160 8.27 -22.10 -26.70
N THR A 161 7.40 -23.09 -26.44
CA THR A 161 7.38 -23.76 -25.13
C THR A 161 8.73 -24.42 -24.86
N VAL A 162 9.32 -25.08 -25.86
CA VAL A 162 10.69 -25.62 -25.79
C VAL A 162 11.67 -24.47 -25.52
N ARG A 163 11.68 -23.42 -26.34
CA ARG A 163 12.62 -22.29 -26.17
C ARG A 163 12.51 -21.60 -24.81
N ILE A 164 11.31 -21.44 -24.26
CA ILE A 164 11.10 -20.82 -22.93
C ILE A 164 11.67 -21.70 -21.82
N ILE A 165 11.53 -23.03 -21.93
CA ILE A 165 12.07 -23.99 -20.95
C ILE A 165 13.60 -24.09 -21.05
N GLU A 166 14.16 -24.03 -22.26
CA GLU A 166 15.62 -23.98 -22.48
C GLU A 166 16.23 -22.68 -21.98
N MET A 167 15.65 -21.52 -22.32
CA MET A 167 16.11 -20.20 -21.85
C MET A 167 15.99 -20.00 -20.33
N ALA A 168 15.19 -20.82 -19.64
CA ALA A 168 15.03 -20.79 -18.19
C ALA A 168 16.03 -21.69 -17.44
N GLN A 169 16.94 -22.39 -18.14
CA GLN A 169 17.99 -23.19 -17.52
C GLN A 169 19.25 -22.35 -17.25
N PRO A 170 19.94 -22.51 -16.10
CA PRO A 170 19.57 -23.38 -14.98
C PRO A 170 18.36 -22.84 -14.21
N PHE A 171 17.45 -23.75 -13.83
CA PHE A 171 16.19 -23.41 -13.19
C PHE A 171 16.40 -22.75 -11.83
N SER A 172 15.78 -21.59 -11.62
CA SER A 172 15.80 -20.87 -10.36
C SER A 172 14.45 -20.22 -10.05
N ILE A 173 14.06 -20.22 -8.77
CA ILE A 173 12.93 -19.45 -8.28
C ILE A 173 13.45 -18.06 -7.87
N LYS A 174 13.00 -17.02 -8.55
CA LYS A 174 13.18 -15.63 -8.13
C LYS A 174 12.49 -15.42 -6.78
N HIS A 175 13.29 -15.14 -5.76
CA HIS A 175 12.78 -14.77 -4.45
C HIS A 175 12.40 -13.29 -4.49
N VAL A 176 11.17 -12.98 -4.07
CA VAL A 176 10.68 -11.61 -4.01
C VAL A 176 10.82 -11.11 -2.58
N ASN A 177 11.51 -9.98 -2.39
CA ASN A 177 11.58 -9.36 -1.07
C ASN A 177 10.19 -8.79 -0.71
N LEU A 178 9.58 -9.38 0.32
CA LEU A 178 8.22 -9.07 0.72
C LEU A 178 8.14 -7.75 1.48
N GLU A 179 9.15 -7.44 2.29
CA GLU A 179 9.24 -6.19 3.03
C GLU A 179 9.37 -5.01 2.06
N GLU A 180 10.18 -5.16 1.01
CA GLU A 180 10.31 -4.19 -0.08
C GLU A 180 8.97 -3.98 -0.82
N LEU A 181 8.23 -5.04 -1.13
CA LEU A 181 6.91 -4.93 -1.76
C LEU A 181 5.86 -4.29 -0.84
N TYR A 182 5.82 -4.64 0.44
CA TYR A 182 4.90 -4.02 1.40
C TYR A 182 5.24 -2.54 1.59
N LEU A 183 6.53 -2.20 1.69
CA LEU A 183 7.02 -0.83 1.74
C LEU A 183 6.59 -0.05 0.50
N LYS A 184 6.79 -0.60 -0.71
CA LYS A 184 6.32 -0.02 -1.97
C LYS A 184 4.78 0.11 -2.04
N GLU A 185 4.00 -0.82 -1.49
CA GLU A 185 2.53 -0.68 -1.45
C GLU A 185 2.08 0.45 -0.50
N ILE A 186 2.65 0.52 0.70
CA ILE A 186 2.32 1.52 1.74
C ILE A 186 2.71 2.92 1.26
N THR A 187 3.92 3.08 0.73
CA THR A 187 4.44 4.36 0.25
C THR A 187 3.67 4.85 -0.98
N ASN A 188 3.33 3.96 -1.93
CA ASN A 188 2.41 4.30 -3.02
C ASN A 188 0.98 4.61 -2.56
N LYS A 189 0.54 4.17 -1.37
CA LYS A 189 -0.73 4.63 -0.79
C LYS A 189 -0.58 6.05 -0.25
N LEU A 190 0.46 6.32 0.54
CA LEU A 190 0.75 7.65 1.10
C LEU A 190 0.94 8.71 0.00
N ARG A 191 1.70 8.41 -1.06
CA ARG A 191 1.88 9.27 -2.25
C ARG A 191 0.60 9.58 -3.04
N ARG A 192 -0.47 8.79 -2.85
CA ARG A 192 -1.81 9.08 -3.41
C ARG A 192 -2.67 9.87 -2.43
N LEU A 193 -2.51 9.63 -1.13
CA LEU A 193 -3.19 10.40 -0.08
C LEU A 193 -2.66 11.84 -0.01
N SER A 194 -1.36 12.05 -0.24
CA SER A 194 -0.72 13.38 -0.36
C SER A 194 -1.19 14.23 -1.54
N GLN A 195 -2.03 13.68 -2.43
CA GLN A 195 -2.61 14.36 -3.58
C GLN A 195 -4.13 14.61 -3.37
N VAL A 196 -4.66 14.29 -2.19
CA VAL A 196 -6.07 14.49 -1.87
C VAL A 196 -6.32 15.95 -1.55
N ASP A 197 -7.10 16.59 -2.40
CA ASP A 197 -7.56 17.95 -2.19
C ASP A 197 -8.66 17.99 -1.12
N GLY A 198 -8.31 18.52 0.06
CA GLY A 198 -9.21 18.64 1.21
C GLY A 198 -10.42 19.54 0.98
N GLU A 199 -10.32 20.55 0.10
CA GLU A 199 -11.43 21.47 -0.19
C GLU A 199 -12.61 20.77 -0.89
N LYS A 200 -12.34 19.61 -1.52
CA LYS A 200 -13.32 18.80 -2.25
C LYS A 200 -13.97 17.71 -1.38
N LEU A 201 -13.61 17.60 -0.10
CA LEU A 201 -14.12 16.57 0.81
C LEU A 201 -15.30 17.07 1.67
N THR A 202 -16.17 16.13 2.05
CA THR A 202 -17.09 16.31 3.18
C THR A 202 -16.35 16.07 4.51
N ALA A 203 -16.92 16.47 5.65
CA ALA A 203 -16.35 16.19 6.97
C ALA A 203 -16.01 14.69 7.16
N ASP A 204 -16.97 13.80 6.92
CA ASP A 204 -16.75 12.33 6.93
C ASP A 204 -15.63 11.88 5.97
N GLY A 205 -15.45 12.61 4.87
CA GLY A 205 -14.40 12.37 3.88
C GLY A 205 -13.01 12.75 4.41
N VAL A 206 -12.92 13.87 5.14
CA VAL A 206 -11.70 14.32 5.82
C VAL A 206 -11.30 13.32 6.91
N ASP A 207 -12.20 12.95 7.81
CA ASP A 207 -11.92 11.97 8.88
C ASP A 207 -11.45 10.62 8.33
N ASN A 208 -12.09 10.14 7.26
CA ASN A 208 -11.68 8.92 6.55
C ASN A 208 -10.31 9.07 5.88
N ALA A 209 -9.98 10.23 5.30
CA ALA A 209 -8.67 10.49 4.73
C ALA A 209 -7.57 10.51 5.82
N ILE A 210 -7.82 11.19 6.95
CA ILE A 210 -6.94 11.22 8.13
C ILE A 210 -6.68 9.79 8.61
N GLN A 211 -7.73 9.00 8.88
CA GLN A 211 -7.60 7.60 9.32
C GLN A 211 -6.82 6.76 8.31
N GLN A 212 -7.03 6.97 7.01
CA GLN A 212 -6.30 6.25 5.97
C GLN A 212 -4.81 6.61 5.88
N ILE A 213 -4.44 7.86 6.22
CA ILE A 213 -3.05 8.31 6.36
C ILE A 213 -2.44 7.66 7.61
N GLN A 214 -3.09 7.77 8.77
CA GLN A 214 -2.64 7.20 10.04
C GLN A 214 -2.43 5.68 9.95
N ASP A 215 -3.37 4.94 9.35
CA ASP A 215 -3.27 3.50 9.08
C ASP A 215 -2.04 3.14 8.22
N ALA A 216 -1.67 4.00 7.28
CA ALA A 216 -0.55 3.78 6.37
C ALA A 216 0.78 4.15 7.03
N ASN A 217 0.83 5.27 7.76
CA ASN A 217 1.94 5.67 8.60
C ASN A 217 2.28 4.60 9.64
N ASN A 218 1.30 4.07 10.38
CA ASN A 218 1.54 3.03 11.38
C ASN A 218 2.19 1.78 10.78
N ARG A 219 1.75 1.34 9.59
CA ARG A 219 2.38 0.22 8.86
C ARG A 219 3.78 0.55 8.35
N LEU A 220 4.02 1.80 7.94
CA LEU A 220 5.35 2.28 7.55
C LEU A 220 6.32 2.26 8.73
N LEU A 221 5.85 2.75 9.89
CA LEU A 221 6.60 2.79 11.13
C LEU A 221 6.87 1.38 11.66
N ASP A 222 5.94 0.44 11.56
CA ASP A 222 6.20 -0.96 11.96
C ASP A 222 7.33 -1.61 11.13
N LEU A 223 7.41 -1.34 9.83
CA LEU A 223 8.53 -1.81 8.98
C LEU A 223 9.86 -1.13 9.36
N PHE A 224 9.88 0.21 9.44
CA PHE A 224 11.06 0.97 9.84
C PHE A 224 11.58 0.57 11.23
N LEU A 225 10.68 0.40 12.21
CA LEU A 225 11.02 0.01 13.57
C LEU A 225 11.36 -1.48 13.70
N ALA A 226 11.00 -2.32 12.72
CA ALA A 226 11.49 -3.70 12.64
C ALA A 226 12.96 -3.72 12.21
N ASP A 227 13.29 -3.04 11.10
CA ASP A 227 14.68 -2.89 10.62
C ASP A 227 15.58 -2.23 11.69
N ALA A 228 15.13 -1.11 12.26
CA ALA A 228 15.92 -0.34 13.22
C ALA A 228 16.30 -1.15 14.48
N LYS A 229 15.52 -2.16 14.90
CA LYS A 229 15.84 -3.00 16.08
C LYS A 229 17.17 -3.73 15.96
N HIS A 230 17.66 -3.98 14.76
CA HIS A 230 18.97 -4.61 14.54
C HIS A 230 20.13 -3.67 14.89
N ASN A 231 19.90 -2.36 14.84
CA ASN A 231 20.94 -1.32 14.92
C ASN A 231 20.81 -0.38 16.13
N TYR A 232 19.68 -0.37 16.83
CA TYR A 232 19.40 0.58 17.92
C TYR A 232 18.75 -0.07 19.15
N SER A 233 19.03 0.48 20.34
CA SER A 233 18.49 -0.01 21.61
C SER A 233 16.98 0.20 21.74
N THR A 234 16.31 -0.62 22.56
CA THR A 234 14.85 -0.55 22.80
C THR A 234 14.37 0.84 23.24
N LYS A 235 15.17 1.59 24.02
CA LYS A 235 14.87 2.98 24.40
C LYS A 235 14.85 3.91 23.18
N THR A 236 15.78 3.73 22.24
CA THR A 236 15.86 4.51 21.00
C THR A 236 14.72 4.15 20.05
N ILE A 237 14.40 2.86 19.89
CA ILE A 237 13.27 2.38 19.08
C ILE A 237 11.94 2.95 19.60
N ARG A 238 11.75 2.95 20.93
CA ARG A 238 10.58 3.58 21.54
C ARG A 238 10.53 5.08 21.24
N ARG A 239 11.62 5.82 21.45
CA ARG A 239 11.67 7.26 21.11
C ARG A 239 11.35 7.52 19.63
N TYR A 240 11.87 6.71 18.71
CA TYR A 240 11.53 6.83 17.29
C TYR A 240 10.04 6.61 17.04
N ARG A 241 9.44 5.56 17.64
CA ARG A 241 7.99 5.34 17.56
C ARG A 241 7.20 6.53 18.09
N ASP A 242 7.44 6.89 19.35
CA ASP A 242 6.62 7.86 20.08
C ASP A 242 6.66 9.23 19.35
N ASN A 243 7.86 9.68 18.94
CA ASN A 243 8.03 10.93 18.17
C ASN A 243 7.40 10.90 16.77
N LEU A 244 7.58 9.81 16.02
CA LEU A 244 7.08 9.70 14.64
C LEU A 244 5.57 9.47 14.60
N GLN A 245 5.02 8.78 15.60
CA GLN A 245 3.58 8.60 15.74
C GLN A 245 2.92 9.96 16.02
N PHE A 246 3.40 10.70 17.02
CA PHE A 246 2.92 12.06 17.30
C PHE A 246 3.01 12.95 16.05
N TYR A 247 4.20 13.11 15.46
CA TYR A 247 4.38 14.00 14.33
C TYR A 247 3.59 13.55 13.08
N LEU A 248 3.68 12.29 12.64
CA LEU A 248 3.06 11.88 11.38
C LEU A 248 1.54 11.68 11.50
N ASN A 249 1.02 11.24 12.65
CA ASN A 249 -0.41 10.92 12.79
C ASN A 249 -1.23 12.02 13.48
N GLU A 250 -0.64 12.73 14.44
CA GLU A 250 -1.36 13.72 15.26
C GLU A 250 -1.14 15.14 14.73
N TRP A 251 -0.01 15.41 14.07
CA TRP A 251 0.27 16.71 13.45
C TRP A 251 0.08 16.75 11.92
N VAL A 252 0.76 15.87 11.17
CA VAL A 252 0.81 15.91 9.70
C VAL A 252 -0.46 15.34 9.06
N ALA A 253 -0.99 14.22 9.56
CA ALA A 253 -2.19 13.60 8.96
C ALA A 253 -3.44 14.50 9.07
N TYR A 254 -3.59 15.27 10.15
CA TYR A 254 -4.69 16.23 10.33
C TYR A 254 -4.64 17.41 9.34
N ARG A 255 -3.49 17.64 8.69
CA ARG A 255 -3.31 18.57 7.56
C ARG A 255 -3.51 17.90 6.20
N LEU A 256 -4.09 16.68 6.18
CA LEU A 256 -4.24 15.81 5.01
C LEU A 256 -2.93 15.52 4.26
N SER A 257 -1.80 15.66 4.95
CA SER A 257 -0.45 15.53 4.41
C SER A 257 0.21 14.24 4.87
N THR A 258 1.37 13.97 4.28
CA THR A 258 2.20 12.79 4.52
C THR A 258 3.68 13.18 4.44
N ILE A 259 4.58 12.24 4.75
CA ILE A 259 6.02 12.41 4.53
C ILE A 259 6.43 12.74 3.08
N PHE A 260 5.55 12.55 2.09
CA PHE A 260 5.82 12.83 0.66
C PHE A 260 5.35 14.20 0.17
N ASN A 261 4.78 15.03 1.05
CA ASN A 261 4.35 16.40 0.73
C ASN A 261 4.49 17.32 1.94
N LEU A 262 5.59 17.17 2.69
CA LEU A 262 5.92 18.10 3.76
C LEU A 262 6.20 19.50 3.19
N ASP A 263 5.76 20.50 3.94
CA ASP A 263 5.72 21.90 3.57
C ASP A 263 5.93 22.77 4.83
N ILE A 264 5.75 24.10 4.68
CA ILE A 264 5.87 25.03 5.81
C ILE A 264 4.84 24.71 6.90
N GLN A 265 3.56 24.48 6.54
CA GLN A 265 2.48 24.25 7.51
C GLN A 265 2.61 22.93 8.28
N THR A 266 3.34 21.96 7.73
CA THR A 266 3.65 20.67 8.35
C THR A 266 5.07 20.61 8.94
N SER A 267 5.85 21.69 8.87
CA SER A 267 7.20 21.76 9.43
C SER A 267 7.23 21.39 10.92
N VAL A 268 8.33 20.78 11.37
CA VAL A 268 8.52 20.42 12.78
C VAL A 268 8.71 21.67 13.65
N ASP A 269 9.09 22.82 13.08
CA ASP A 269 9.27 24.06 13.85
C ASP A 269 7.95 24.74 14.20
N GLU A 270 6.90 24.62 13.36
CA GLU A 270 5.55 25.16 13.64
C GLU A 270 4.95 24.64 14.96
N LEU A 271 5.38 23.44 15.40
CA LEU A 271 5.01 22.87 16.70
C LEU A 271 5.40 23.76 17.90
N GLU A 272 6.30 24.74 17.73
CA GLU A 272 6.59 25.78 18.72
C GLU A 272 5.32 26.52 19.15
N PHE A 273 4.52 26.98 18.16
CA PHE A 273 3.27 27.71 18.37
C PHE A 273 2.16 26.83 18.97
N HIS A 274 2.41 25.51 19.09
CA HIS A 274 1.54 24.52 19.72
C HIS A 274 2.12 23.96 21.02
N GLY A 275 3.09 24.66 21.62
CA GLY A 275 3.62 24.35 22.96
C GLY A 275 4.66 23.22 23.01
N VAL A 276 5.11 22.69 21.86
CA VAL A 276 6.13 21.63 21.82
C VAL A 276 7.52 22.23 22.00
N GLY A 277 8.18 21.89 23.10
CA GLY A 277 9.48 22.48 23.46
C GLY A 277 10.63 22.13 22.50
N LYS A 278 11.62 23.02 22.39
CA LYS A 278 12.81 22.93 21.53
C LYS A 278 13.52 21.56 21.55
N THR A 279 13.61 20.93 22.73
CA THR A 279 14.19 19.58 22.92
C THR A 279 13.36 18.49 22.24
N GLU A 280 12.03 18.57 22.32
CA GLU A 280 11.12 17.62 21.70
C GLU A 280 11.09 17.79 20.18
N ARG A 281 10.97 19.02 19.68
CA ARG A 281 11.10 19.33 18.23
C ARG A 281 12.43 18.82 17.66
N THR A 282 13.54 18.98 18.40
CA THR A 282 14.85 18.42 18.01
C THR A 282 14.84 16.88 17.95
N ASN A 283 14.20 16.21 18.91
CA ASN A 283 14.06 14.75 18.91
C ASN A 283 13.14 14.24 17.77
N ILE A 284 12.08 14.98 17.42
CA ILE A 284 11.21 14.69 16.28
C ILE A 284 12.00 14.82 14.97
N LYS A 285 12.69 15.94 14.73
CA LYS A 285 13.57 16.15 13.56
C LYS A 285 14.57 15.00 13.38
N ALA A 286 15.26 14.61 14.46
CA ALA A 286 16.22 13.50 14.43
C ALA A 286 15.57 12.13 14.13
N SER A 287 14.31 11.92 14.52
CA SER A 287 13.56 10.69 14.22
C SER A 287 13.09 10.67 12.77
N LEU A 288 12.62 11.83 12.26
CA LEU A 288 12.17 12.00 10.88
C LEU A 288 13.31 11.83 9.88
N GLN A 289 14.50 12.37 10.17
CA GLN A 289 15.71 12.15 9.38
C GLN A 289 16.11 10.67 9.30
N LYS A 290 15.88 9.89 10.36
CA LYS A 290 16.16 8.45 10.38
C LYS A 290 15.16 7.65 9.55
N LEU A 291 13.88 8.02 9.60
CA LEU A 291 12.86 7.46 8.70
C LEU A 291 13.13 7.83 7.24
N ALA A 292 13.40 9.11 6.94
CA ALA A 292 13.74 9.57 5.59
C ALA A 292 14.98 8.84 5.04
N LYS A 293 16.02 8.66 5.86
CA LYS A 293 17.21 7.89 5.45
C LYS A 293 16.86 6.43 5.16
N TYR A 294 16.05 5.78 6.00
CA TYR A 294 15.58 4.43 5.72
C TYR A 294 14.82 4.35 4.38
N LEU A 295 13.96 5.31 4.06
CA LEU A 295 13.25 5.34 2.78
C LEU A 295 14.18 5.60 1.57
N LYS A 296 15.22 6.43 1.74
CA LYS A 296 16.25 6.63 0.72
C LYS A 296 17.11 5.38 0.49
N ASP A 297 17.55 4.74 1.58
CA ASP A 297 18.35 3.50 1.53
C ASP A 297 17.56 2.31 0.91
N GLN A 298 16.22 2.41 0.84
CA GLN A 298 15.29 1.45 0.23
C GLN A 298 14.79 1.87 -1.17
N ASP A 299 15.38 2.89 -1.80
CA ASP A 299 15.01 3.39 -3.15
C ASP A 299 13.52 3.82 -3.27
N ILE A 300 12.96 4.41 -2.20
CA ILE A 300 11.58 4.94 -2.13
C ILE A 300 11.53 6.46 -2.35
N LEU A 301 12.56 7.16 -1.85
CA LEU A 301 12.75 8.61 -2.03
C LEU A 301 13.84 8.84 -3.08
N SER A 302 13.55 9.71 -4.03
CA SER A 302 14.59 10.31 -4.86
C SER A 302 15.49 11.25 -4.04
N ASP A 303 16.65 11.62 -4.59
CA ASP A 303 17.58 12.56 -3.92
C ASP A 303 16.88 13.87 -3.54
N ASN A 304 16.13 14.47 -4.47
CA ASN A 304 15.38 15.71 -4.25
C ASN A 304 14.38 15.58 -3.09
N GLU A 305 13.55 14.53 -3.07
CA GLU A 305 12.53 14.36 -2.02
C GLU A 305 13.14 14.10 -0.65
N TYR A 306 14.30 13.43 -0.61
CA TYR A 306 15.06 13.28 0.63
C TYR A 306 15.61 14.63 1.09
N ASP A 307 16.16 15.42 0.17
CA ASP A 307 16.70 16.75 0.48
C ASP A 307 15.59 17.74 0.89
N ASP A 308 14.39 17.66 0.31
CA ASP A 308 13.21 18.42 0.75
C ASP A 308 12.85 18.08 2.22
N ILE A 309 12.76 16.79 2.58
CA ILE A 309 12.54 16.37 3.98
C ILE A 309 13.72 16.80 4.87
N LEU A 310 14.94 16.90 4.33
CA LEU A 310 16.08 17.48 5.05
C LEU A 310 15.93 18.99 5.27
N VAL A 311 15.42 19.76 4.32
CA VAL A 311 15.14 21.20 4.53
C VAL A 311 14.18 21.41 5.71
N TYR A 312 13.11 20.61 5.79
CA TYR A 312 12.15 20.67 6.92
C TYR A 312 12.65 20.01 8.23
N THR A 313 13.89 19.49 8.27
CA THR A 313 14.48 18.87 9.48
C THR A 313 15.88 19.34 9.88
N GLN A 314 16.64 19.98 9.00
CA GLN A 314 18.02 20.39 9.27
C GLN A 314 18.08 21.80 9.87
N LYS A 315 19.03 21.97 10.79
CA LYS A 315 19.39 23.22 11.46
C LYS A 315 20.50 23.92 10.67
N ALA A 316 20.76 25.19 11.00
CA ALA A 316 22.13 25.61 11.28
C ALA A 316 22.37 25.60 12.81
N PRO A 317 23.17 24.67 13.36
CA PRO A 317 23.74 24.82 14.69
C PRO A 317 25.04 25.61 14.56
N VAL A 318 25.06 26.84 15.08
CA VAL A 318 26.33 27.50 15.42
C VAL A 318 26.81 26.96 16.77
N ASP A 319 28.13 26.97 16.94
CA ASP A 319 28.97 26.27 17.92
C ASP A 319 28.43 25.95 19.32
N LEU A 320 28.94 24.84 19.87
CA LEU A 320 28.93 24.56 21.31
C LEU A 320 30.25 25.06 21.92
N GLY A 321 30.33 26.36 22.20
CA GLY A 321 31.50 26.96 22.84
C GLY A 321 31.25 28.35 23.39
N GLU A 322 31.01 28.43 24.70
CA GLU A 322 30.95 29.67 25.52
C GLU A 322 29.77 30.61 25.14
N GLU A 323 29.12 31.38 26.01
CA GLU A 323 29.33 31.73 27.43
C GLU A 323 27.92 31.92 28.10
N TYR A 324 27.85 32.15 29.42
CA TYR A 324 26.58 32.38 30.12
C TYR A 324 26.00 33.78 29.84
N GLY A 325 24.67 33.90 29.82
CA GLY A 325 23.95 35.18 29.81
C GLY A 325 22.44 34.97 29.93
N ASP A 326 21.91 35.07 31.15
CA ASP A 326 20.48 35.27 31.40
C ASP A 326 20.14 36.75 31.16
N GLU A 327 19.01 37.06 30.49
CA GLU A 327 18.16 38.28 30.73
C GLU A 327 16.95 38.34 29.75
N ASP A 328 15.73 38.28 30.33
CA ASP A 328 14.47 38.93 29.92
C ASP A 328 13.95 38.91 28.44
N ASP A 329 13.54 37.74 27.92
CA ASP A 329 12.71 37.63 26.69
C ASP A 329 11.18 37.62 26.95
N ASP A 330 10.72 37.19 28.13
CA ASP A 330 9.28 36.97 28.41
C ASP A 330 8.44 38.27 28.40
N GLN A 331 9.05 39.42 28.74
CA GLN A 331 8.38 40.72 28.83
C GLN A 331 7.89 41.23 27.46
N VAL A 332 8.61 40.92 26.38
CA VAL A 332 8.33 41.41 25.02
C VAL A 332 7.09 40.73 24.41
N ILE A 333 6.81 39.49 24.83
CA ILE A 333 5.68 38.70 24.34
C ILE A 333 4.37 39.11 25.04
N GLU A 334 4.40 39.40 26.35
CA GLU A 334 3.22 39.90 27.05
C GLU A 334 2.76 41.27 26.52
N ASP A 335 3.69 42.21 26.28
CA ASP A 335 3.35 43.54 25.73
C ASP A 335 2.74 43.45 24.31
N PHE A 336 3.23 42.52 23.46
CA PHE A 336 2.66 42.28 22.14
C PHE A 336 1.24 41.70 22.23
N LEU A 337 1.00 40.73 23.11
CA LEU A 337 -0.33 40.14 23.31
C LEU A 337 -1.33 41.11 23.95
N ALA A 338 -0.87 42.01 24.84
CA ALA A 338 -1.70 43.08 25.40
C ALA A 338 -2.14 44.09 24.33
N SER A 339 -1.28 44.37 23.33
CA SER A 339 -1.61 45.28 22.22
C SER A 339 -2.70 44.74 21.28
N LEU A 340 -2.85 43.42 21.17
CA LEU A 340 -3.84 42.77 20.30
C LEU A 340 -5.27 42.76 20.87
N PHE A 341 -5.46 43.11 22.16
CA PHE A 341 -6.76 42.98 22.83
C PHE A 341 -7.18 44.23 23.64
N SER A 342 -6.60 45.40 23.37
CA SER A 342 -7.11 46.65 23.93
C SER A 342 -8.47 47.02 23.33
N GLU A 343 -9.49 47.22 24.18
CA GLU A 343 -10.84 47.57 23.74
C GLU A 343 -10.86 48.87 22.89
N SER A 344 -11.39 48.80 21.66
CA SER A 344 -11.77 49.99 20.89
C SER A 344 -13.06 49.75 20.06
N GLU A 345 -13.58 50.80 19.43
CA GLU A 345 -15.02 51.05 19.39
C GLU A 345 -15.80 50.51 18.16
N LYS A 346 -16.84 49.71 18.44
CA LYS A 346 -18.09 49.51 17.67
C LYS A 346 -18.04 49.68 16.13
N LEU A 347 -17.72 48.59 15.44
CA LEU A 347 -18.11 48.36 14.05
C LEU A 347 -19.58 47.89 13.90
N PRO A 348 -20.17 47.90 12.68
CA PRO A 348 -21.56 47.53 12.47
C PRO A 348 -21.84 46.06 12.83
N VAL A 349 -22.91 45.89 13.61
CA VAL A 349 -23.35 44.65 14.26
C VAL A 349 -23.82 43.61 13.23
N VAL A 350 -22.95 42.65 12.88
CA VAL A 350 -23.25 41.58 11.91
C VAL A 350 -24.08 40.45 12.56
N PHE A 351 -23.74 40.08 13.79
CA PHE A 351 -24.58 39.26 14.68
C PHE A 351 -24.84 39.99 16.00
N ASP A 352 -25.72 39.47 16.85
CA ASP A 352 -25.93 40.08 18.16
C ASP A 352 -24.68 39.91 19.07
N PRO A 353 -24.52 40.72 20.13
CA PRO A 353 -23.31 40.69 20.97
C PRO A 353 -23.01 39.36 21.67
N GLN A 354 -23.99 38.45 21.83
CA GLN A 354 -23.72 37.12 22.38
C GLN A 354 -23.17 36.19 21.30
N THR A 355 -23.72 36.26 20.08
CA THR A 355 -23.22 35.51 18.93
C THR A 355 -21.82 35.99 18.50
N ASP A 356 -21.57 37.31 18.44
CA ASP A 356 -20.23 37.85 18.13
C ASP A 356 -19.19 37.36 19.15
N LYS A 357 -19.51 37.40 20.45
CA LYS A 357 -18.62 36.90 21.51
C LYS A 357 -18.39 35.39 21.40
N MET A 358 -19.42 34.61 21.07
CA MET A 358 -19.29 33.18 20.84
C MET A 358 -18.38 32.89 19.63
N LEU A 359 -18.49 33.66 18.55
CA LEU A 359 -17.62 33.56 17.39
C LEU A 359 -16.15 33.90 17.74
N ASP A 360 -15.91 34.96 18.51
CA ASP A 360 -14.57 35.27 19.04
C ASP A 360 -14.00 34.13 19.89
N GLU A 361 -14.81 33.50 20.75
CA GLU A 361 -14.42 32.35 21.56
C GLU A 361 -14.12 31.10 20.72
N TYR A 362 -14.90 30.83 19.66
CA TYR A 362 -14.60 29.77 18.69
C TYR A 362 -13.28 30.03 17.96
N LEU A 363 -13.07 31.25 17.42
CA LEU A 363 -11.85 31.59 16.68
C LEU A 363 -10.61 31.51 17.58
N LYS A 364 -10.68 32.02 18.81
CA LYS A 364 -9.61 31.85 19.82
C LYS A 364 -9.34 30.37 20.13
N SER A 365 -10.40 29.57 20.28
CA SER A 365 -10.26 28.13 20.51
C SER A 365 -9.66 27.40 19.30
N PHE A 366 -9.99 27.82 18.08
CA PHE A 366 -9.43 27.23 16.86
C PHE A 366 -7.96 27.57 16.67
N ILE A 367 -7.55 28.81 16.96
CA ILE A 367 -6.13 29.19 16.97
C ILE A 367 -5.36 28.34 17.98
N ALA A 368 -5.90 28.15 19.20
CA ALA A 368 -5.28 27.34 20.23
C ALA A 368 -5.23 25.83 19.93
N LEU A 369 -6.25 25.26 19.27
CA LEU A 369 -6.39 23.83 19.03
C LEU A 369 -5.85 23.35 17.66
N TYR A 370 -5.94 24.20 16.63
CA TYR A 370 -5.66 23.83 15.24
C TYR A 370 -4.63 24.76 14.58
N GLY A 371 -4.39 25.96 15.14
CA GLY A 371 -3.53 26.98 14.55
C GLY A 371 -4.26 27.80 13.49
N LEU A 372 -3.56 28.16 12.42
CA LEU A 372 -4.17 28.85 11.27
C LEU A 372 -5.06 27.88 10.48
N ILE A 373 -6.38 27.99 10.67
CA ILE A 373 -7.39 27.35 9.83
C ILE A 373 -7.99 28.37 8.85
N SER A 374 -8.46 27.90 7.70
CA SER A 374 -9.15 28.77 6.75
C SER A 374 -10.51 29.23 7.31
N ALA A 375 -10.94 30.44 6.93
CA ALA A 375 -12.27 30.94 7.30
C ALA A 375 -13.40 29.98 6.88
N GLN A 376 -13.25 29.28 5.74
CA GLN A 376 -14.21 28.28 5.29
C GLN A 376 -14.27 27.03 6.19
N GLN A 377 -13.14 26.57 6.72
CA GLN A 377 -13.12 25.48 7.71
C GLN A 377 -13.71 25.94 9.05
N ALA A 378 -13.37 27.14 9.52
CA ALA A 378 -13.95 27.74 10.71
C ALA A 378 -15.48 27.82 10.60
N TYR A 379 -15.98 28.33 9.46
CA TYR A 379 -17.41 28.38 9.14
C TYR A 379 -18.07 27.00 9.21
N GLN A 380 -17.50 25.98 8.55
CA GLN A 380 -18.09 24.64 8.53
C GLN A 380 -18.22 24.02 9.92
N ILE A 381 -17.19 24.18 10.78
CA ILE A 381 -17.21 23.67 12.16
C ILE A 381 -18.26 24.44 12.98
N ILE A 382 -18.24 25.77 12.94
CA ILE A 382 -19.18 26.62 13.68
C ILE A 382 -20.63 26.38 13.24
N HIS A 383 -20.89 26.33 11.92
CA HIS A 383 -22.21 26.12 11.34
C HIS A 383 -22.77 24.72 11.67
N SER A 384 -21.92 23.70 11.76
CA SER A 384 -22.35 22.35 12.16
C SER A 384 -22.91 22.30 13.60
N GLN A 385 -22.42 23.18 14.48
CA GLN A 385 -22.85 23.32 15.87
C GLN A 385 -23.94 24.40 16.02
N ASN A 386 -23.95 25.40 15.14
CA ASN A 386 -24.83 26.57 15.17
C ASN A 386 -25.44 26.85 13.77
N PRO A 387 -26.44 26.05 13.31
CA PRO A 387 -26.95 26.12 11.94
C PRO A 387 -27.65 27.43 11.55
N ALA A 388 -27.91 28.32 12.53
CA ALA A 388 -28.50 29.64 12.33
C ALA A 388 -27.49 30.71 11.84
N ILE A 389 -26.19 30.40 11.85
CA ILE A 389 -25.13 31.27 11.34
C ILE A 389 -24.97 30.98 9.85
N ASP A 390 -25.45 31.88 8.99
CA ASP A 390 -25.31 31.77 7.54
C ASP A 390 -23.92 32.21 7.05
N LYS A 391 -23.51 31.69 5.89
CA LYS A 391 -22.16 31.92 5.34
C LYS A 391 -21.91 33.38 4.99
N GLU A 392 -22.90 34.08 4.45
CA GLU A 392 -22.75 35.45 3.97
C GLU A 392 -22.46 36.41 5.15
N ARG A 393 -23.17 36.26 6.27
CA ARG A 393 -22.88 37.01 7.50
C ARG A 393 -21.60 36.54 8.21
N PHE A 394 -21.25 35.26 8.16
CA PHE A 394 -19.98 34.81 8.73
C PHE A 394 -18.77 35.36 7.95
N ASP A 395 -18.79 35.28 6.61
CA ASP A 395 -17.71 35.80 5.77
C ASP A 395 -17.57 37.33 5.95
N GLN A 396 -18.69 38.06 6.08
CA GLN A 396 -18.68 39.50 6.41
C GLN A 396 -18.11 39.80 7.82
N TYR A 397 -18.42 38.98 8.82
CA TYR A 397 -17.87 39.11 10.17
C TYR A 397 -16.34 38.90 10.18
N ILE A 398 -15.83 37.89 9.46
CA ILE A 398 -14.39 37.66 9.31
C ILE A 398 -13.72 38.81 8.56
N GLN A 399 -14.34 39.36 7.51
CA GLN A 399 -13.78 40.51 6.79
C GLN A 399 -13.70 41.75 7.70
N ASN A 400 -14.75 42.06 8.46
CA ASN A 400 -14.73 43.17 9.42
C ASN A 400 -13.59 43.02 10.46
N LYS A 401 -13.34 41.80 10.94
CA LYS A 401 -12.23 41.50 11.86
C LYS A 401 -10.85 41.61 11.21
N PHE A 402 -10.73 41.33 9.91
CA PHE A 402 -9.49 41.55 9.18
C PHE A 402 -9.20 43.05 8.97
N ASP A 403 -10.24 43.82 8.65
CA ASP A 403 -10.15 45.27 8.47
C ASP A 403 -9.76 45.99 9.78
N GLU A 404 -10.27 45.54 10.94
CA GLU A 404 -9.86 46.01 12.29
C GLU A 404 -8.34 45.87 12.56
N ILE A 405 -7.67 44.86 12.00
CA ILE A 405 -6.25 44.56 12.25
C ILE A 405 -5.32 45.34 11.30
N THR A 406 -5.86 45.86 10.18
CA THR A 406 -5.09 46.52 9.12
C THR A 406 -5.22 48.04 9.10
N THR A 407 -5.92 48.62 10.08
CA THR A 407 -6.19 50.07 10.22
C THR A 407 -5.48 50.66 11.44
#